data_AF-A0A2V7RHK8-F1
#
_entry.id   AF-A0A2V7RHK8-F1
#
_cell.length_a   1.000
_cell.length_b   1.000
_cell.length_c   1.000
_cell.angle_alpha   90.00
_cell.angle_beta   90.00
_cell.angle_gamma   90.00
#
_symmetry.space_group_name_H-M   'P 1'
#
loop_
_entity.id
_entity.type
_entity.pdbx_description
1 polymer ?
#
loop_
_entity_poly.entity_id
_entity_poly.type
_entity_poly.pdbx_seq_one_letter_code
_entity_poly.pdbx_strand_id
1 'polypeptide(L)'
;MIRATTPAEERLIGLVADAVRGPARQGLFALWLVVRCAEALLPPHPVTGRNHRRRLQALEARLASLALAGPLRRALAAARQHLEPATPAAAAMVLSQLVAPAREVLGTEAGDAIAVAARAARLHL
;
A
#
# COMPACT_ATOMS: atom_id res chain seq x y z
N MET A 1 -1.08 -21.80 -3.36
CA MET A 1 -0.01 -20.94 -3.92
C MET A 1 0.16 -19.73 -3.02
N ILE A 2 1.21 -19.73 -2.20
CA ILE A 2 1.66 -18.53 -1.49
C ILE A 2 2.24 -17.64 -2.60
N ARG A 3 1.59 -16.50 -2.84
CA ARG A 3 2.02 -15.47 -3.79
C ARG A 3 3.46 -15.11 -3.44
N ALA A 4 4.35 -14.97 -4.43
CA ALA A 4 5.66 -14.36 -4.17
C ALA A 4 5.41 -13.00 -3.49
N THR A 5 5.84 -12.89 -2.24
CA THR A 5 5.79 -11.64 -1.48
C THR A 5 6.70 -10.67 -2.20
N THR A 6 6.18 -9.53 -2.66
CA THR A 6 7.05 -8.53 -3.29
C THR A 6 8.09 -8.04 -2.27
N PRO A 7 9.26 -7.52 -2.70
CA PRO A 7 10.26 -7.03 -1.76
C PRO A 7 9.74 -5.95 -0.81
N ALA A 8 8.77 -5.14 -1.27
CA ALA A 8 8.11 -4.15 -0.42
C ALA A 8 7.13 -4.79 0.56
N GLU A 9 6.34 -5.78 0.12
CA GLU A 9 5.42 -6.52 0.97
C GLU A 9 6.18 -7.24 2.11
N GLU A 10 7.33 -7.84 1.80
CA GLU A 10 8.17 -8.56 2.77
C GLU A 10 8.70 -7.62 3.86
N ARG A 11 9.26 -6.48 3.46
CA ARG A 11 9.76 -5.45 4.39
C ARG A 11 8.64 -4.93 5.30
N LEU A 12 7.47 -4.62 4.73
CA LEU A 12 6.34 -4.12 5.51
C LEU A 12 5.82 -5.18 6.50
N ILE A 13 5.79 -6.46 6.13
CA ILE A 13 5.42 -7.54 7.04
C ILE A 13 6.41 -7.63 8.22
N GLY A 14 7.72 -7.53 7.96
CA GLY A 14 8.74 -7.45 9.00
C GLY A 14 8.49 -6.29 9.97
N LEU A 15 8.30 -5.08 9.44
CA LEU A 15 8.01 -3.89 10.25
C LEU A 15 6.71 -4.05 11.09
N VAL A 16 5.67 -4.68 10.55
CA VAL A 16 4.43 -4.96 11.29
C VAL A 16 4.64 -5.98 12.42
N ALA A 17 5.53 -6.95 12.20
CA ALA A 17 5.89 -7.96 13.19
C ALA A 17 6.70 -7.35 14.34
N ASP A 18 7.64 -6.46 14.04
CA ASP A 18 8.52 -5.81 15.01
C ASP A 18 7.83 -4.67 15.78
N ALA A 19 6.81 -4.05 15.18
CA ALA A 19 6.10 -2.95 15.82
C ALA A 19 5.27 -3.41 17.02
N VAL A 20 5.43 -2.72 18.16
CA VAL A 20 4.57 -2.85 19.34
C VAL A 20 3.12 -2.50 18.98
N ARG A 21 2.15 -3.12 19.67
CA ARG A 21 0.72 -2.79 19.51
C ARG A 21 0.49 -1.29 19.68
N GLY A 22 -0.18 -0.67 18.72
CA GLY A 22 -0.51 0.76 18.78
C GLY A 22 -0.76 1.37 17.39
N PRO A 23 -0.93 2.69 17.32
CA PRO A 23 -1.22 3.42 16.08
C PRO A 23 -0.15 3.23 14.98
N ALA A 24 1.13 3.13 15.35
CA ALA A 24 2.21 2.89 14.40
C ALA A 24 2.08 1.54 13.68
N ARG A 25 1.83 0.46 14.43
CA ARG A 25 1.57 -0.87 13.87
C ARG A 25 0.32 -0.89 12.99
N GLN A 26 -0.73 -0.17 13.37
CA GLN A 26 -1.94 -0.03 12.55
C GLN A 26 -1.66 0.75 11.26
N GLY A 27 -0.80 1.77 11.32
CA GLY A 27 -0.34 2.51 10.14
C GLY A 27 0.47 1.66 9.18
N LEU A 28 1.43 0.87 9.68
CA LEU A 28 2.21 -0.09 8.88
C LEU A 28 1.30 -1.14 8.23
N PHE A 29 0.35 -1.66 8.98
CA PHE A 29 -0.64 -2.61 8.46
C PHE A 29 -1.54 -1.99 7.38
N ALA A 30 -2.01 -0.76 7.58
CA ALA A 30 -2.79 -0.02 6.60
C ALA A 30 -2.00 0.22 5.30
N LEU A 31 -0.72 0.59 5.45
CA LEU A 31 0.20 0.82 4.34
C LEU A 31 0.41 -0.46 3.53
N TRP A 32 0.64 -1.59 4.21
CA TRP A 32 0.72 -2.91 3.58
C TRP A 32 -0.53 -3.29 2.77
N LEU A 33 -1.73 -3.03 3.29
CA LEU A 33 -2.97 -3.30 2.55
C LEU A 33 -3.07 -2.50 1.25
N VAL A 34 -2.68 -1.21 1.28
CA VAL A 34 -2.71 -0.35 0.10
C VAL A 34 -1.67 -0.79 -0.93
N VAL A 35 -0.43 -1.11 -0.50
CA VAL A 35 0.62 -1.65 -1.38
C VAL A 35 0.13 -2.91 -2.08
N ARG A 36 -0.48 -3.84 -1.34
CA ARG A 36 -1.03 -5.08 -1.92
C ARG A 36 -2.13 -4.84 -2.95
N CYS A 37 -2.91 -3.77 -2.80
CA CYS A 37 -3.92 -3.38 -3.78
C CYS A 37 -3.27 -2.78 -5.03
N ALA A 38 -2.28 -1.90 -4.86
CA ALA A 38 -1.55 -1.29 -5.96
C ALA A 38 -0.74 -2.33 -6.77
N GLU A 39 0.08 -3.15 -6.11
CA GLU A 39 0.90 -4.16 -6.77
C GLU A 39 0.09 -5.25 -7.46
N ALA A 40 -1.17 -5.45 -7.05
CA ALA A 40 -2.04 -6.38 -7.73
C ALA A 40 -2.50 -5.94 -9.12
N LEU A 41 -2.29 -4.68 -9.48
CA LEU A 41 -2.53 -4.16 -10.83
C LEU A 41 -1.31 -4.32 -11.75
N LEU A 42 -0.17 -4.77 -11.21
CA LEU A 42 1.08 -4.88 -11.95
C LEU A 42 1.25 -6.29 -12.57
N PRO A 43 1.96 -6.39 -13.70
CA PRO A 43 2.44 -7.67 -14.24
C PRO A 43 3.25 -8.48 -13.20
N PRO A 44 3.38 -9.82 -13.37
CA PRO A 44 2.91 -10.62 -14.50
C PRO A 44 1.45 -11.07 -14.41
N HIS A 45 0.80 -10.95 -13.25
CA HIS A 45 -0.55 -11.49 -13.02
C HIS A 45 -1.47 -10.40 -12.42
N PRO A 46 -1.89 -9.40 -13.20
CA PRO A 46 -2.78 -8.37 -12.72
C PRO A 46 -4.16 -8.96 -12.38
N VAL A 47 -4.78 -8.44 -11.32
CA VAL A 47 -6.14 -8.86 -10.95
C VAL A 47 -7.16 -8.30 -11.94
N THR A 48 -8.26 -9.02 -12.12
CA THR A 48 -9.38 -8.53 -12.94
C THR A 48 -10.01 -7.28 -12.31
N GLY A 49 -10.59 -6.40 -13.13
CA GLY A 49 -11.26 -5.19 -12.63
C GLY A 49 -12.43 -5.46 -11.66
N ARG A 50 -13.09 -6.63 -11.75
CA ARG A 50 -14.10 -7.06 -10.76
C ARG A 50 -13.46 -7.36 -9.39
N ASN A 51 -12.35 -8.12 -9.39
CA ASN A 51 -11.63 -8.45 -8.17
C ASN A 51 -10.98 -7.21 -7.54
N HIS A 52 -10.49 -6.30 -8.37
CA HIS A 52 -9.96 -5.01 -7.91
C HIS A 52 -11.01 -4.18 -7.17
N ARG A 53 -12.19 -4.00 -7.77
CA ARG A 53 -13.30 -3.27 -7.13
C ARG A 53 -13.69 -3.86 -5.77
N ARG A 54 -13.79 -5.19 -5.67
CA ARG A 54 -14.05 -5.88 -4.39
C ARG A 54 -12.95 -5.63 -3.36
N ARG A 55 -11.69 -5.61 -3.80
CA ARG A 55 -10.54 -5.30 -2.93
C ARG A 55 -10.57 -3.87 -2.44
N LEU A 56 -10.91 -2.90 -3.30
CA LEU A 56 -11.02 -1.49 -2.88
C LEU A 56 -12.15 -1.28 -1.86
N GLN A 57 -13.29 -1.95 -2.01
CA GLN A 57 -14.36 -1.92 -1.01
C GLN A 57 -13.90 -2.49 0.33
N ALA A 58 -13.23 -3.65 0.31
CA ALA A 58 -12.69 -4.26 1.53
C ALA A 58 -11.59 -3.39 2.16
N LEU A 59 -10.74 -2.77 1.34
CA LEU A 59 -9.72 -1.83 1.78
C LEU A 59 -10.34 -0.63 2.48
N GLU A 60 -11.39 -0.03 1.92
CA GLU A 60 -12.10 1.11 2.51
C GLU A 60 -12.65 0.79 3.90
N ALA A 61 -13.40 -0.32 4.02
CA ALA A 61 -13.95 -0.77 5.28
C ALA A 61 -12.84 -1.04 6.32
N ARG A 62 -11.71 -1.59 5.87
CA ARG A 62 -10.58 -1.89 6.75
C ARG A 62 -9.84 -0.63 7.19
N LEU A 63 -9.63 0.35 6.32
CA LEU A 63 -9.01 1.62 6.67
C LEU A 63 -9.86 2.41 7.65
N ALA A 64 -11.19 2.36 7.52
CA ALA A 64 -12.12 3.01 8.45
C ALA A 64 -12.04 2.43 9.87
N SER A 65 -11.62 1.17 10.03
CA SER A 65 -11.51 0.52 11.34
C SER A 65 -10.19 0.78 12.08
N LEU A 66 -9.24 1.49 11.47
CA LEU A 66 -7.88 1.64 12.01
C LEU A 66 -7.68 3.04 12.64
N ALA A 67 -7.01 3.05 13.79
CA ALA A 67 -6.53 4.25 14.46
C ALA A 67 -5.27 4.76 13.74
N LEU A 68 -5.50 5.63 12.74
CA LEU A 68 -4.46 6.20 11.89
C LEU A 68 -4.18 7.66 12.25
N ALA A 69 -2.90 8.03 12.26
CA ALA A 69 -2.48 9.43 12.32
C ALA A 69 -3.09 10.24 11.16
N GLY A 70 -3.47 11.49 11.43
CA GLY A 70 -4.20 12.35 10.49
C GLY A 70 -3.57 12.44 9.08
N PRO A 71 -2.26 12.73 8.96
CA PRO A 71 -1.59 12.81 7.66
C PRO A 71 -1.67 11.49 6.87
N LEU A 72 -1.35 10.37 7.53
CA LEU A 72 -1.38 9.04 6.90
C LEU A 72 -2.80 8.64 6.49
N ARG A 73 -3.81 8.92 7.31
CA ARG A 73 -5.22 8.65 6.99
C ARG A 73 -5.64 9.35 5.69
N ARG A 74 -5.29 10.63 5.53
CA ARG A 74 -5.60 11.40 4.31
C ARG A 74 -4.88 10.83 3.09
N ALA A 75 -3.59 10.50 3.23
CA ALA A 75 -2.81 9.93 2.15
C ALA A 75 -3.38 8.57 1.67
N LEU A 76 -3.76 7.70 2.60
CA LEU A 76 -4.33 6.38 2.27
C LEU A 76 -5.75 6.49 1.67
N ALA A 77 -6.55 7.47 2.11
CA ALA A 77 -7.86 7.74 1.50
C ALA A 77 -7.72 8.22 0.04
N ALA A 78 -6.78 9.13 -0.23
CA ALA A 78 -6.47 9.59 -1.58
C ALA A 78 -5.91 8.45 -2.46
N ALA A 79 -4.99 7.64 -1.91
CA ALA A 79 -4.46 6.46 -2.58
C ALA A 79 -5.56 5.49 -3.01
N ARG A 80 -6.55 5.22 -2.14
CA ARG A 80 -7.71 4.37 -2.47
C ARG A 80 -8.49 4.91 -3.67
N GLN A 81 -8.77 6.21 -3.70
CA GLN A 81 -9.47 6.87 -4.82
C GLN A 81 -8.67 6.79 -6.12
N HIS A 82 -7.37 7.08 -6.07
CA HIS A 82 -6.50 7.03 -7.24
C HIS A 82 -6.31 5.61 -7.80
N LEU A 83 -6.59 4.56 -7.03
CA LEU A 83 -6.57 3.18 -7.51
C LEU A 83 -7.84 2.77 -8.27
N GLU A 84 -8.93 3.54 -8.24
CA GLU A 84 -10.20 3.20 -8.91
C GLU A 84 -10.07 2.84 -10.42
N PRO A 85 -9.21 3.52 -11.21
CA PRO A 85 -9.01 3.21 -12.64
C PRO A 85 -8.46 1.81 -12.91
N ALA A 86 -7.90 1.11 -11.91
CA ALA A 86 -7.35 -0.23 -12.03
C ALA A 86 -6.21 -0.37 -13.07
N THR A 87 -5.35 0.65 -13.20
CA THR A 87 -4.25 0.66 -14.17
C THR A 87 -2.86 0.58 -13.50
N PRO A 88 -1.83 0.07 -14.22
CA PRO A 88 -0.44 0.13 -13.74
C PRO A 88 0.03 1.58 -13.46
N ALA A 89 -0.37 2.53 -14.30
CA ALA A 89 -0.08 3.96 -14.12
C ALA A 89 -0.63 4.51 -12.80
N ALA A 90 -1.88 4.20 -12.49
CA ALA A 90 -2.48 4.56 -11.20
C ALA A 90 -1.72 3.94 -10.03
N ALA A 91 -1.35 2.67 -10.12
CA ALA A 91 -0.58 1.98 -9.09
C ALA A 91 0.80 2.63 -8.85
N ALA A 92 1.56 2.91 -9.91
CA ALA A 92 2.87 3.54 -9.82
C ALA A 92 2.81 4.96 -9.24
N MET A 93 1.77 5.73 -9.62
CA MET A 93 1.52 7.05 -9.07
C MET A 93 1.23 6.98 -7.57
N VAL A 94 0.30 6.11 -7.15
CA VAL A 94 -0.06 5.94 -5.73
C VAL A 94 1.15 5.52 -4.89
N LEU A 95 1.92 4.53 -5.35
CA LEU A 95 3.12 4.08 -4.64
C LEU A 95 4.14 5.21 -4.51
N SER A 96 4.32 6.04 -5.54
CA SER A 96 5.21 7.20 -5.47
C SER A 96 4.74 8.25 -4.46
N GLN A 97 3.43 8.55 -4.44
CA GLN A 97 2.84 9.54 -3.54
C GLN A 97 2.87 9.12 -2.06
N LEU A 98 2.91 7.82 -1.78
CA LEU A 98 2.91 7.29 -0.41
C LEU A 98 4.29 7.31 0.28
N VAL A 99 5.39 7.50 -0.46
CA VAL A 99 6.75 7.47 0.12
C VAL A 99 6.93 8.52 1.21
N ALA A 100 6.61 9.78 0.91
CA ALA A 100 6.75 10.89 1.85
C ALA A 100 5.88 10.72 3.12
N PRO A 101 4.55 10.51 3.03
CA PRO A 101 3.73 10.35 4.23
C PRO A 101 4.07 9.08 5.03
N ALA A 102 4.51 8.00 4.38
CA ALA A 102 5.02 6.82 5.09
C ALA A 102 6.29 7.15 5.88
N ARG A 103 7.24 7.85 5.25
CA ARG A 103 8.49 8.26 5.89
C ARG A 103 8.27 9.19 7.08
N GLU A 104 7.39 10.17 6.92
CA GLU A 104 7.10 11.19 7.94
C GLU A 104 6.36 10.61 9.15
N VAL A 105 5.43 9.68 8.94
CA VAL A 105 4.54 9.18 10.00
C VAL A 105 5.04 7.88 10.62
N LEU A 106 5.65 7.00 9.83
CA LEU A 106 6.01 5.64 10.22
C LEU A 106 7.53 5.40 10.23
N GLY A 107 8.32 6.42 9.87
CA GLY A 107 9.78 6.36 9.88
C GLY A 107 10.40 5.95 8.54
N THR A 108 11.73 6.07 8.48
CA THR A 108 12.51 5.89 7.26
C THR A 108 12.33 4.53 6.62
N GLU A 109 12.31 3.46 7.40
CA GLU A 109 12.19 2.10 6.89
C GLU A 109 10.86 1.86 6.15
N ALA A 110 9.77 2.42 6.66
CA ALA A 110 8.47 2.36 5.99
C ALA A 110 8.50 3.12 4.67
N GLY A 111 9.07 4.33 4.65
CA GLY A 111 9.26 5.11 3.43
C GLY A 111 10.10 4.38 2.37
N ASP A 112 11.19 3.75 2.80
CA ASP A 112 12.10 3.03 1.92
C ASP A 112 11.46 1.76 1.35
N ALA A 113 10.63 1.05 2.14
CA ALA A 113 9.84 -0.08 1.64
C ALA A 113 8.88 0.35 0.52
N ILE A 114 8.23 1.51 0.65
CA ILE A 114 7.37 2.05 -0.40
C ILE A 114 8.16 2.53 -1.61
N ALA A 115 9.34 3.12 -1.40
CA ALA A 115 10.21 3.54 -2.50
C ALA A 115 10.62 2.36 -3.38
N VAL A 116 10.85 1.18 -2.79
CA VAL A 116 11.09 -0.07 -3.54
C VAL A 116 9.88 -0.44 -4.40
N ALA A 117 8.66 -0.45 -3.84
CA ALA A 117 7.44 -0.72 -4.60
C ALA A 117 7.23 0.29 -5.74
N ALA A 118 7.42 1.57 -5.46
CA ALA A 118 7.27 2.65 -6.44
C ALA A 118 8.25 2.50 -7.60
N ARG A 119 9.52 2.14 -7.31
CA ARG A 119 10.53 1.88 -8.34
C ARG A 119 10.17 0.67 -9.18
N ALA A 120 9.72 -0.43 -8.56
CA ALA A 120 9.29 -1.62 -9.26
C ALA A 120 8.09 -1.33 -10.18
N ALA A 121 7.09 -0.61 -9.69
CA ALA A 121 5.89 -0.25 -10.46
C ALA A 121 6.20 0.59 -11.69
N ARG A 122 7.21 1.48 -11.61
CA ARG A 122 7.66 2.29 -12.75
C ARG A 122 8.28 1.49 -13.89
N LEU A 123 8.71 0.24 -13.65
CA LEU A 123 9.20 -0.65 -14.70
C LEU A 123 8.08 -1.17 -15.61
N HIS A 124 6.82 -0.87 -15.28
CA HIS A 124 5.63 -1.33 -15.99
C HIS A 124 4.81 -0.19 -16.61
N LEU A 125 5.40 1.01 -16.71
CA LEU A 125 4.84 2.17 -17.41
C LEU A 125 5.48 2.30 -18.79
#